data_AF-A0A1G5J1B4-F1
#
_entry.id   AF-A0A1G5J1B4-F1
#
_cell.length_a   1.000
_cell.length_b   1.000
_cell.length_c   1.000
_cell.angle_alpha   90.00
_cell.angle_beta   90.00
_cell.angle_gamma   90.00
#
_symmetry.space_group_name_H-M   'P 1'
#
loop_
_entity.id
_entity.type
_entity.pdbx_description
1 polymer ?
#
loop_
_entity_poly.entity_id
_entity_poly.type
_entity_poly.pdbx_seq_one_letter_code
_entity_poly.pdbx_strand_id
1 'polypeptide(L)'
;MTRFHLYFDKDKETEWLNQMAEEGYAMDSFFAGFYSFSPCEKGEWQYQIDIGNGFFGVNKEYSDFMREMGIEIVQAWGPWVILRRKAQDTPFELYSDVESRIEQYKKILLLFKIVSAIELLILVYEVYGGVSGIAYAWPMVLIIAAVVCVFMNMIVRTKKIIYELQERNGEATAAYNGRRVSPAVPAGLLLNSVNLLAADYIPQPLRIVFLVIALGLILYGAADTVAKKNN
;
A
#
# COMPACT_ATOMS: atom_id res chain seq x y z
N MET A 1 -21.67 -6.82 -4.71
CA MET A 1 -20.55 -7.55 -5.34
C MET A 1 -19.32 -7.40 -4.45
N THR A 2 -18.52 -8.45 -4.25
CA THR A 2 -17.28 -8.36 -3.46
C THR A 2 -16.06 -8.54 -4.36
N ARG A 3 -15.05 -7.69 -4.20
CA ARG A 3 -13.76 -7.77 -4.92
C ARG A 3 -12.61 -7.76 -3.92
N PHE A 4 -11.58 -8.56 -4.17
CA PHE A 4 -10.34 -8.52 -3.41
C PHE A 4 -9.26 -7.77 -4.19
N HIS A 5 -8.73 -6.69 -3.60
CA HIS A 5 -7.55 -5.98 -4.08
C HIS A 5 -6.73 -5.51 -2.88
N LEU A 6 -5.40 -5.53 -2.99
CA LEU A 6 -4.52 -5.03 -1.93
C LEU A 6 -3.69 -3.86 -2.46
N TYR A 7 -4.08 -2.65 -2.07
CA TYR A 7 -3.35 -1.44 -2.39
C TYR A 7 -2.59 -0.94 -1.16
N PHE A 8 -1.35 -0.51 -1.39
CA PHE A 8 -0.58 0.29 -0.43
C PHE A 8 -0.41 1.74 -0.93
N ASP A 9 -0.81 1.97 -2.18
CA ASP A 9 -0.65 3.21 -2.91
C ASP A 9 -2.03 3.85 -3.04
N LYS A 10 -2.30 4.83 -2.18
CA LYS A 10 -3.61 5.48 -2.08
C LYS A 10 -4.10 6.04 -3.43
N ASP A 11 -3.16 6.46 -4.28
CA ASP A 11 -3.49 7.09 -5.57
C ASP A 11 -4.01 6.03 -6.54
N LYS A 12 -3.35 4.88 -6.61
CA LYS A 12 -3.81 3.74 -7.42
C LYS A 12 -5.12 3.16 -6.92
N GLU A 13 -5.29 3.10 -5.60
CA GLU A 13 -6.54 2.65 -5.00
C GLU A 13 -7.68 3.62 -5.33
N THR A 14 -7.41 4.92 -5.26
CA THR A 14 -8.36 5.97 -5.66
C THR A 14 -8.72 5.86 -7.14
N GLU A 15 -7.75 5.69 -8.04
CA GLU A 15 -7.98 5.47 -9.48
C GLU A 15 -8.87 4.26 -9.72
N TRP A 16 -8.60 3.14 -9.05
CA TRP A 16 -9.38 1.92 -9.17
C TRP A 16 -10.82 2.07 -8.63
N LEU A 17 -11.01 2.73 -7.49
CA LEU A 17 -12.35 3.01 -6.96
C LEU A 17 -13.17 3.89 -7.91
N ASN A 18 -12.55 4.88 -8.54
CA ASN A 18 -13.20 5.72 -9.55
C ASN A 18 -13.57 4.92 -10.81
N GLN A 19 -12.70 4.00 -11.27
CA GLN A 19 -13.03 3.08 -12.38
C GLN A 19 -14.24 2.20 -12.05
N MET A 20 -14.32 1.67 -10.82
CA MET A 20 -15.49 0.91 -10.37
C MET A 20 -16.77 1.76 -10.40
N ALA A 21 -16.68 3.03 -9.99
CA ALA A 21 -17.82 3.95 -10.03
C ALA A 21 -18.26 4.27 -11.47
N GLU A 22 -17.32 4.46 -12.40
CA GLU A 22 -17.59 4.62 -13.84
C GLU A 22 -18.30 3.40 -14.43
N GLU A 23 -17.97 2.20 -13.96
CA GLU A 23 -18.64 0.96 -14.34
C GLU A 23 -20.04 0.79 -13.72
N GLY A 24 -20.43 1.66 -12.78
CA GLY A 24 -21.73 1.64 -12.09
C GLY A 24 -21.71 0.87 -10.77
N TYR A 25 -20.58 0.88 -10.06
CA TYR A 25 -20.44 0.26 -8.74
C TYR A 25 -19.99 1.27 -7.68
N ALA A 26 -20.85 1.53 -6.70
CA ALA A 26 -20.51 2.32 -5.52
C ALA A 26 -19.96 1.41 -4.42
N MET A 27 -18.81 1.77 -3.85
CA MET A 27 -18.26 1.09 -2.68
C MET A 27 -19.14 1.34 -1.45
N ASP A 28 -19.45 0.26 -0.73
CA ASP A 28 -20.23 0.25 0.52
C ASP A 28 -19.35 0.07 1.75
N SER A 29 -18.36 -0.84 1.68
CA SER A 29 -17.51 -1.17 2.83
C SER A 29 -16.17 -1.76 2.39
N PHE A 30 -15.17 -1.66 3.27
CA PHE A 30 -13.85 -2.22 3.07
C PHE A 30 -13.36 -2.92 4.35
N PHE A 31 -12.76 -4.10 4.16
CA PHE A 31 -12.11 -4.84 5.24
C PHE A 31 -10.89 -5.58 4.69
N ALA A 32 -9.68 -5.17 5.08
CA ALA A 32 -8.43 -5.88 4.80
C ALA A 32 -8.25 -6.36 3.33
N GLY A 33 -8.58 -5.50 2.35
CA GLY A 33 -8.47 -5.81 0.92
C GLY A 33 -9.77 -6.30 0.27
N PHE A 34 -10.79 -6.61 1.06
CA PHE A 34 -12.12 -6.96 0.56
C PHE A 34 -12.98 -5.71 0.48
N TYR A 35 -13.41 -5.36 -0.73
CA TYR A 35 -14.32 -4.26 -1.01
C TYR A 35 -15.70 -4.81 -1.36
N SER A 36 -16.73 -4.27 -0.72
CA SER A 36 -18.13 -4.54 -1.08
C SER A 36 -18.68 -3.37 -1.88
N PHE A 37 -19.43 -3.70 -2.93
CA PHE A 37 -20.03 -2.72 -3.83
C PHE A 37 -21.51 -2.99 -4.06
N SER A 38 -22.27 -1.91 -4.23
CA SER A 38 -23.66 -1.91 -4.69
C SER A 38 -23.77 -1.26 -6.07
N PRO A 39 -24.75 -1.67 -6.91
CA PRO A 39 -25.01 -1.01 -8.17
C PRO A 39 -25.39 0.46 -7.97
N CYS A 40 -24.87 1.35 -8.82
CA CYS A 40 -25.18 2.78 -8.85
C CYS A 40 -25.30 3.28 -10.30
N GLU A 41 -25.66 4.55 -10.50
CA GLU A 41 -25.57 5.14 -11.84
C GLU A 41 -24.09 5.22 -12.26
N LYS A 42 -23.82 5.02 -13.56
CA LYS A 42 -22.45 5.03 -14.08
C LYS A 42 -21.83 6.41 -13.91
N GLY A 43 -20.70 6.46 -13.21
CA GLY A 43 -20.01 7.71 -12.90
C GLY A 43 -20.73 8.56 -11.85
N GLU A 44 -21.65 8.00 -11.06
CA GLU A 44 -22.37 8.75 -10.01
C GLU A 44 -21.44 9.28 -8.92
N TRP A 45 -20.36 8.55 -8.63
CA TRP A 45 -19.47 8.82 -7.50
C TRP A 45 -18.05 9.10 -7.95
N GLN A 46 -17.41 10.06 -7.29
CA GLN A 46 -15.97 10.28 -7.31
C GLN A 46 -15.40 9.92 -5.94
N TYR A 47 -14.31 9.17 -5.93
CA TYR A 47 -13.60 8.71 -4.73
C TYR A 47 -12.29 9.44 -4.54
N GLN A 48 -11.90 9.61 -3.28
CA GLN A 48 -10.56 10.03 -2.89
C GLN A 48 -10.17 9.41 -1.55
N ILE A 49 -8.93 8.94 -1.45
CA ILE A 49 -8.40 8.39 -0.20
C ILE A 49 -7.49 9.42 0.47
N ASP A 50 -7.72 9.58 1.76
CA ASP A 50 -6.96 10.47 2.64
C ASP A 50 -6.39 9.72 3.85
N ILE A 51 -5.43 10.35 4.53
CA ILE A 51 -4.92 9.91 5.83
C ILE A 51 -5.61 10.70 6.93
N GLY A 52 -6.44 10.01 7.72
CA GLY A 52 -7.17 10.60 8.83
C GLY A 52 -6.27 10.92 10.03
N ASN A 53 -6.80 11.71 10.95
CA ASN A 53 -6.13 12.01 12.23
C ASN A 53 -6.37 10.94 13.32
N GLY A 54 -7.10 9.87 13.00
CA GLY A 54 -7.45 8.77 13.91
C GLY A 54 -7.10 7.40 13.34
N PHE A 55 -7.30 6.35 14.15
CA PHE A 55 -7.11 4.95 13.74
C PHE A 55 -8.45 4.21 13.79
N PHE A 56 -8.90 3.68 12.66
CA PHE A 56 -10.24 3.10 12.45
C PHE A 56 -11.41 4.08 12.67
N GLY A 57 -11.16 5.38 12.66
CA GLY A 57 -12.20 6.39 12.84
C GLY A 57 -11.72 7.80 12.56
N VAL A 58 -12.68 8.72 12.44
CA VAL A 58 -12.45 10.15 12.28
C VAL A 58 -13.05 10.89 13.47
N ASN A 59 -12.48 12.05 13.81
CA ASN A 59 -13.08 12.89 14.85
C ASN A 59 -14.33 13.61 14.30
N LYS A 60 -15.16 14.12 15.22
CA LYS A 60 -16.40 14.80 14.87
C LYS A 60 -16.16 16.02 13.98
N GLU A 61 -15.12 16.80 14.29
CA GLU A 61 -14.75 18.00 13.53
C GLU A 61 -14.44 17.69 12.05
N TYR A 62 -13.63 16.65 11.78
CA TYR A 62 -13.34 16.20 10.43
C TYR A 62 -14.60 15.68 9.74
N SER A 63 -15.41 14.89 10.44
CA SER A 63 -16.68 14.39 9.90
C SER A 63 -17.65 15.51 9.54
N ASP A 64 -17.78 16.53 10.40
CA ASP A 64 -18.65 17.67 10.17
C ASP A 64 -18.15 18.52 8.99
N PHE A 65 -16.83 18.76 8.92
CA PHE A 65 -16.19 19.47 7.81
C PHE A 65 -16.39 18.77 6.45
N MET A 66 -16.17 17.44 6.38
CA MET A 66 -16.41 16.67 5.15
C MET A 66 -17.88 16.77 4.71
N ARG A 67 -18.81 16.64 5.66
CA ARG A 67 -20.25 16.73 5.36
C ARG A 67 -20.65 18.12 4.86
N GLU A 68 -20.08 19.19 5.42
CA GLU A 68 -20.32 20.57 4.96
C GLU A 68 -19.85 20.78 3.51
N MET A 69 -18.80 20.08 3.08
CA MET A 69 -18.32 20.07 1.69
C MET A 69 -19.11 19.14 0.76
N GLY A 70 -20.15 18.46 1.26
CA GLY A 70 -20.89 17.46 0.50
C GLY A 70 -20.10 16.17 0.24
N ILE A 71 -19.08 15.90 1.07
CA ILE A 71 -18.24 14.70 1.01
C ILE A 71 -18.73 13.69 2.05
N GLU A 72 -18.94 12.47 1.61
CA GLU A 72 -19.30 11.32 2.43
C GLU A 72 -18.05 10.54 2.83
N ILE A 73 -17.96 10.18 4.11
CA ILE A 73 -16.96 9.24 4.62
C ILE A 73 -17.54 7.84 4.49
N VAL A 74 -17.03 7.05 3.55
CA VAL A 74 -17.52 5.69 3.29
C VAL A 74 -16.99 4.74 4.34
N GLN A 75 -15.68 4.79 4.60
CA GLN A 75 -15.03 3.89 5.52
C GLN A 75 -13.77 4.53 6.10
N ALA A 76 -13.57 4.39 7.41
CA ALA A 76 -12.26 4.57 8.04
C ALA A 76 -11.64 3.19 8.31
N TRP A 77 -10.39 2.98 7.91
CA TRP A 77 -9.66 1.73 8.11
C TRP A 77 -8.19 1.99 8.44
N GLY A 78 -7.78 1.65 9.66
CA GLY A 78 -6.48 2.05 10.18
C GLY A 78 -6.32 3.58 10.08
N PRO A 79 -5.23 4.10 9.52
CA PRO A 79 -5.04 5.54 9.35
C PRO A 79 -5.73 6.09 8.09
N TRP A 80 -6.31 5.23 7.25
CA TRP A 80 -6.88 5.62 5.96
C TRP A 80 -8.37 5.95 6.09
N VAL A 81 -8.80 6.94 5.32
CA VAL A 81 -10.20 7.32 5.20
C VAL A 81 -10.56 7.34 3.72
N ILE A 82 -11.56 6.54 3.35
CA ILE A 82 -12.09 6.48 1.99
C ILE A 82 -13.27 7.44 1.92
N LEU A 83 -13.11 8.47 1.11
CA LEU A 83 -14.09 9.53 0.89
C LEU A 83 -14.76 9.34 -0.47
N ARG A 84 -16.02 9.73 -0.57
CA ARG A 84 -16.70 9.88 -1.86
C ARG A 84 -17.55 11.15 -1.89
N ARG A 85 -17.81 11.66 -3.08
CA ARG A 85 -18.82 12.69 -3.32
C ARG A 85 -19.53 12.40 -4.63
N LYS A 86 -20.73 12.96 -4.82
CA LYS A 86 -21.39 12.88 -6.13
C LYS A 86 -20.53 13.53 -7.19
N ALA A 87 -20.44 12.89 -8.35
CA ALA A 87 -19.69 13.44 -9.47
C ALA A 87 -20.26 14.79 -9.90
N GLN A 88 -19.35 15.71 -10.20
CA GLN A 88 -19.63 17.05 -10.71
C GLN A 88 -18.69 17.31 -11.89
N ASP A 89 -18.84 18.45 -12.56
CA ASP A 89 -17.96 18.85 -13.67
C ASP A 89 -16.48 19.01 -13.26
N THR A 90 -16.20 19.07 -11.95
CA THR A 90 -14.84 19.21 -11.41
C THR A 90 -14.31 17.89 -10.84
N PRO A 91 -13.00 17.59 -11.01
CA PRO A 91 -12.36 16.46 -10.34
C PRO A 91 -12.45 16.58 -8.81
N PHE A 92 -12.59 15.44 -8.13
CA PHE A 92 -12.54 15.41 -6.67
C PHE A 92 -11.10 15.55 -6.18
N GLU A 93 -10.73 16.77 -5.80
CA GLU A 93 -9.46 17.09 -5.17
C GLU A 93 -9.66 17.70 -3.79
N LEU A 94 -9.24 16.97 -2.75
CA LEU A 94 -9.34 17.39 -1.36
C LEU A 94 -8.37 18.53 -1.00
N TYR A 95 -7.21 18.58 -1.67
CA TYR A 95 -6.16 19.57 -1.42
C TYR A 95 -5.87 20.36 -2.69
N SER A 96 -6.27 21.63 -2.70
CA SER A 96 -6.08 22.53 -3.84
C SER A 96 -4.67 23.12 -3.91
N ASP A 97 -4.02 23.34 -2.76
CA ASP A 97 -2.69 23.91 -2.68
C ASP A 97 -1.61 22.83 -2.56
N VAL A 98 -0.44 23.15 -3.12
CA VAL A 98 0.71 22.21 -3.17
C VAL A 98 1.26 21.95 -1.76
N GLU A 99 1.24 22.95 -0.87
CA GLU A 99 1.77 22.85 0.49
C GLU A 99 1.00 21.80 1.31
N SER A 100 -0.32 21.86 1.31
CA SER A 100 -1.18 20.89 2.00
C SER A 100 -1.00 19.48 1.46
N ARG A 101 -0.80 19.32 0.14
CA ARG A 101 -0.45 18.02 -0.46
C ARG A 101 0.89 17.50 0.05
N ILE A 102 1.90 18.37 0.13
CA ILE A 102 3.22 18.01 0.68
C ILE A 102 3.07 17.55 2.13
N GLU A 103 2.30 18.27 2.96
CA GLU A 103 2.04 17.89 4.35
C GLU A 103 1.34 16.53 4.46
N GLN A 104 0.33 16.28 3.63
CA GLN A 104 -0.36 14.99 3.58
C GLN A 104 0.63 13.85 3.26
N TYR A 105 1.44 13.99 2.20
CA TYR A 105 2.42 12.96 1.86
C TYR A 105 3.53 12.83 2.91
N LYS A 106 3.89 13.89 3.65
CA LYS A 106 4.80 13.79 4.80
C LYS A 106 4.20 12.94 5.92
N LYS A 107 2.90 13.05 6.21
CA LYS A 107 2.20 12.17 7.17
C LYS A 107 2.23 10.71 6.70
N ILE A 108 1.93 10.47 5.42
CA ILE A 108 1.99 9.12 4.82
C ILE A 108 3.42 8.55 4.88
N LEU A 109 4.43 9.37 4.60
CA LEU A 109 5.84 8.98 4.69
C LEU A 109 6.21 8.58 6.13
N LEU A 110 5.78 9.36 7.11
CA LEU A 110 6.02 9.07 8.53
C LEU A 110 5.34 7.76 8.95
N LEU A 111 4.09 7.55 8.54
CA LEU A 111 3.35 6.30 8.77
C LEU A 111 4.14 5.10 8.25
N PHE A 112 4.52 5.08 6.97
CA PHE A 112 5.27 3.95 6.41
C PHE A 112 6.62 3.74 7.08
N LYS A 113 7.32 4.80 7.50
CA LYS A 113 8.57 4.67 8.27
C LYS A 113 8.34 4.00 9.62
N ILE A 114 7.33 4.43 10.38
CA ILE A 114 7.00 3.87 11.70
C ILE A 114 6.60 2.40 11.55
N VAL A 115 5.66 2.10 10.65
CA VAL A 115 5.21 0.72 10.43
C VAL A 115 6.35 -0.16 9.95
N SER A 116 7.21 0.32 9.03
CA SER A 116 8.40 -0.44 8.61
C SER A 116 9.36 -0.73 9.77
N ALA A 117 9.55 0.23 10.68
CA ALA A 117 10.41 0.02 11.85
C ALA A 117 9.81 -1.04 12.79
N ILE A 118 8.50 -1.03 12.99
CA ILE A 118 7.79 -2.07 13.76
C ILE A 118 7.95 -3.44 13.09
N GLU A 119 7.70 -3.53 11.78
CA GLU A 119 7.87 -4.79 11.02
C GLU A 119 9.30 -5.33 11.12
N LEU A 120 10.32 -4.47 11.14
CA LEU A 120 11.71 -4.90 11.34
C LEU A 120 11.95 -5.47 12.75
N LEU A 121 11.31 -4.92 13.79
CA LEU A 121 11.38 -5.48 15.15
C LEU A 121 10.69 -6.85 15.22
N ILE A 122 9.53 -6.99 14.56
CA ILE A 122 8.81 -8.27 14.48
C ILE A 122 9.65 -9.28 13.68
N LEU A 123 10.28 -8.86 12.57
CA LEU A 123 11.18 -9.71 11.79
C LEU A 123 12.32 -10.26 12.66
N VAL A 124 12.97 -9.42 13.48
CA VAL A 124 14.04 -9.85 14.40
C VAL A 124 13.50 -10.85 15.43
N TYR A 125 12.30 -10.62 15.95
CA TYR A 125 11.64 -11.55 16.87
C TYR A 125 11.34 -12.90 16.22
N GLU A 126 10.83 -12.92 14.98
CA GLU A 126 10.58 -14.15 14.23
C GLU A 126 11.89 -14.89 13.90
N VAL A 127 12.96 -14.17 13.56
CA VAL A 127 14.30 -14.77 13.40
C VAL A 127 14.75 -15.44 14.70
N TYR A 128 14.57 -14.77 15.85
CA TYR A 128 14.86 -15.36 17.16
C TYR A 128 14.04 -16.64 17.42
N GLY A 129 12.75 -16.63 17.06
CA GLY A 129 11.89 -17.82 17.13
C GLY A 129 12.42 -18.96 16.26
N GLY A 130 12.80 -18.66 15.02
CA GLY A 130 13.35 -19.63 14.06
C GLY A 130 14.64 -20.28 14.54
N VAL A 131 15.58 -19.50 15.10
CA VAL A 131 16.83 -20.05 15.65
C VAL A 131 16.61 -20.80 16.97
N SER A 132 15.54 -20.47 17.70
CA SER A 132 15.13 -21.17 18.93
C SER A 132 14.36 -22.47 18.65
N GLY A 133 14.16 -22.84 17.38
CA GLY A 133 13.54 -24.11 16.97
C GLY A 133 12.03 -24.03 16.68
N ILE A 134 11.44 -22.83 16.62
CA ILE A 134 10.03 -22.66 16.25
C ILE A 134 9.89 -22.83 14.73
N ALA A 135 9.37 -23.97 14.30
CA ALA A 135 9.33 -24.36 12.88
C ALA A 135 8.58 -23.37 11.97
N TYR A 136 7.47 -22.79 12.43
CA TYR A 136 6.66 -21.85 11.64
C TYR A 136 7.24 -20.42 11.57
N ALA A 137 8.30 -20.12 12.32
CA ALA A 137 8.87 -18.78 12.33
C ALA A 137 9.57 -18.45 10.99
N TRP A 138 10.24 -19.41 10.36
CA TRP A 138 10.92 -19.20 9.07
C TRP A 138 9.98 -18.75 7.94
N PRO A 139 8.82 -19.38 7.69
CA PRO A 139 7.88 -18.85 6.71
C PRO A 139 7.35 -17.46 7.08
N MET A 140 7.19 -17.14 8.38
CA MET A 140 6.79 -15.80 8.82
C MET A 140 7.88 -14.75 8.57
N VAL A 141 9.15 -15.08 8.81
CA VAL A 141 10.30 -14.22 8.44
C VAL A 141 10.24 -13.84 6.97
N LEU A 142 9.95 -14.79 6.08
CA LEU A 142 9.86 -14.55 4.64
C LEU A 142 8.67 -13.66 4.26
N ILE A 143 7.50 -13.86 4.89
CA ILE A 143 6.32 -13.01 4.69
C ILE A 143 6.61 -11.57 5.13
N ILE A 144 7.14 -11.40 6.34
CA ILE A 144 7.45 -10.08 6.89
C ILE A 144 8.54 -9.39 6.06
N ALA A 145 9.58 -10.11 5.64
CA ALA A 145 10.60 -9.56 4.74
C ALA A 145 10.00 -9.07 3.41
N ALA A 146 9.00 -9.78 2.86
CA ALA A 146 8.28 -9.34 1.67
C ALA A 146 7.47 -8.05 1.93
N VAL A 147 6.78 -7.97 3.06
CA VAL A 147 6.03 -6.77 3.48
C VAL A 147 6.96 -5.58 3.67
N VAL A 148 8.11 -5.76 4.33
CA VAL A 148 9.15 -4.74 4.47
C VAL A 148 9.62 -4.23 3.10
N CYS A 149 9.85 -5.11 2.12
CA CYS A 149 10.22 -4.68 0.76
C CYS A 149 9.14 -3.78 0.12
N VAL A 150 7.86 -4.11 0.32
CA VAL A 150 6.73 -3.32 -0.18
C VAL A 150 6.69 -1.96 0.51
N PHE A 151 6.83 -1.89 1.83
CA PHE A 151 6.84 -0.61 2.55
C PHE A 151 8.05 0.26 2.21
N MET A 152 9.23 -0.33 2.00
CA MET A 152 10.39 0.40 1.50
C MET A 152 10.11 1.04 0.12
N ASN A 153 9.42 0.32 -0.77
CA ASN A 153 8.98 0.89 -2.05
C ASN A 153 7.99 2.05 -1.87
N MET A 154 7.07 1.95 -0.90
CA MET A 154 6.15 3.03 -0.58
C MET A 154 6.89 4.25 -0.04
N ILE A 155 7.87 4.07 0.85
CA ILE A 155 8.72 5.16 1.35
C ILE A 155 9.45 5.85 0.20
N VAL A 156 10.07 5.08 -0.69
CA VAL A 156 10.80 5.59 -1.85
C VAL A 156 9.86 6.37 -2.78
N ARG A 157 8.68 5.80 -3.10
CA ARG A 157 7.64 6.46 -3.90
C ARG A 157 7.20 7.77 -3.26
N THR A 158 6.81 7.76 -1.98
CA THR A 158 6.28 8.94 -1.30
C THR A 158 7.34 10.05 -1.22
N LYS A 159 8.62 9.70 -0.99
CA LYS A 159 9.71 10.69 -1.09
C LYS A 159 9.84 11.30 -2.49
N LYS A 160 9.65 10.51 -3.55
CA LYS A 160 9.67 11.01 -4.93
C LYS A 160 8.53 12.00 -5.17
N ILE A 161 7.31 11.66 -4.72
CA ILE A 161 6.15 12.54 -4.85
C ILE A 161 6.36 13.86 -4.09
N ILE A 162 6.86 13.79 -2.86
CA ILE A 162 7.17 15.01 -2.08
C ILE A 162 8.19 15.87 -2.83
N TYR A 163 9.25 15.28 -3.36
CA TYR A 163 10.26 15.99 -4.14
C TYR A 163 9.65 16.69 -5.37
N GLU A 164 8.85 15.98 -6.16
CA GLU A 164 8.17 16.53 -7.35
C GLU A 164 7.20 17.67 -6.99
N LEU A 165 6.51 17.58 -5.85
CA LEU A 165 5.63 18.65 -5.36
C LEU A 165 6.44 19.88 -4.91
N GLN A 166 7.55 19.69 -4.20
CA GLN A 166 8.42 20.79 -3.77
C GLN A 166 9.07 21.50 -4.96
N GLU A 167 9.52 20.75 -5.97
CA GLU A 167 10.05 21.32 -7.21
C GLU A 167 9.00 22.16 -7.94
N ARG A 168 7.74 21.68 -8.04
CA ARG A 168 6.63 22.46 -8.60
C ARG A 168 6.32 23.73 -7.80
N ASN A 169 6.59 23.72 -6.49
CA ASN A 169 6.42 24.88 -5.60
C ASN A 169 7.60 25.87 -5.69
N GLY A 170 8.59 25.62 -6.55
CA GLY A 170 9.77 26.47 -6.70
C GLY A 170 10.80 26.34 -5.58
N GLU A 171 10.68 25.32 -4.72
CA GLU A 171 11.65 25.07 -3.65
C GLU A 171 12.95 24.49 -4.23
N ALA A 172 14.09 25.06 -3.83
CA ALA A 172 15.40 24.51 -4.17
C ALA A 172 15.62 23.18 -3.44
N THR A 173 15.42 22.07 -4.13
CA THR A 173 15.56 20.71 -3.59
C THR A 173 16.76 20.00 -4.19
N ALA A 174 17.48 19.23 -3.38
CA ALA A 174 18.54 18.36 -3.88
C ALA A 174 17.92 17.26 -4.75
N ALA A 175 18.58 16.90 -5.86
CA ALA A 175 18.11 15.90 -6.80
C ALA A 175 17.69 14.60 -6.07
N TYR A 176 16.47 14.14 -6.34
CA TYR A 176 15.96 12.92 -5.75
C TYR A 176 16.79 11.70 -6.19
N ASN A 177 17.28 10.94 -5.22
CA ASN A 177 18.03 9.71 -5.43
C ASN A 177 17.43 8.59 -4.58
N GLY A 178 16.41 7.93 -5.13
CA GLY A 178 15.72 6.82 -4.47
C GLY A 178 15.61 5.62 -5.40
N ARG A 179 15.87 4.44 -4.85
CA ARG A 179 15.85 3.17 -5.57
C ARG A 179 14.72 2.29 -5.06
N ARG A 180 13.85 1.85 -5.97
CA ARG A 180 12.79 0.89 -5.65
C ARG A 180 13.35 -0.53 -5.69
N VAL A 181 12.95 -1.33 -4.71
CA VAL A 181 13.12 -2.78 -4.69
C VAL A 181 12.24 -3.39 -5.78
N SER A 182 12.81 -4.27 -6.60
CA SER A 182 12.08 -4.97 -7.65
C SER A 182 10.95 -5.82 -7.05
N PRO A 183 9.72 -5.81 -7.62
CA PRO A 183 8.61 -6.66 -7.15
C PRO A 183 8.91 -8.16 -7.18
N ALA A 184 9.92 -8.59 -7.95
CA ALA A 184 10.36 -9.98 -7.97
C ALA A 184 10.91 -10.46 -6.61
N VAL A 185 11.51 -9.57 -5.82
CA VAL A 185 12.04 -9.92 -4.48
C VAL A 185 10.91 -10.34 -3.53
N PRO A 186 9.90 -9.51 -3.22
CA PRO A 186 8.80 -9.94 -2.37
C PRO A 186 8.01 -11.10 -2.96
N ALA A 187 7.85 -11.19 -4.29
CA ALA A 187 7.19 -12.35 -4.92
C ALA A 187 7.94 -13.66 -4.64
N GLY A 188 9.27 -13.67 -4.78
CA GLY A 188 10.09 -14.84 -4.47
C GLY A 188 10.07 -15.20 -2.98
N LEU A 189 10.11 -14.19 -2.09
CA LEU A 189 9.99 -14.40 -0.63
C LEU A 189 8.64 -15.04 -0.25
N LEU A 190 7.53 -14.52 -0.78
CA LEU A 190 6.20 -15.08 -0.54
C LEU A 190 6.05 -16.49 -1.10
N LEU A 191 6.53 -16.74 -2.32
CA LEU A 191 6.52 -18.08 -2.91
C LEU A 191 7.28 -19.08 -2.03
N ASN A 192 8.45 -18.69 -1.52
CA ASN A 192 9.24 -19.53 -0.63
C ASN A 192 8.53 -19.76 0.71
N SER A 193 7.89 -18.73 1.28
CA SER A 193 7.09 -18.89 2.49
C SER A 193 5.94 -19.89 2.31
N VAL A 194 5.18 -19.79 1.22
CA VAL A 194 4.10 -20.73 0.91
C VAL A 194 4.64 -22.14 0.72
N ASN A 195 5.79 -22.30 0.06
CA ASN A 195 6.44 -23.60 -0.12
C ASN A 195 6.86 -24.25 1.22
N LEU A 196 7.21 -23.44 2.24
CA LEU A 196 7.50 -23.92 3.60
C LEU A 196 6.22 -24.26 4.37
N LEU A 197 5.18 -23.42 4.31
CA LEU A 197 3.91 -23.63 5.01
C LEU A 197 3.14 -24.83 4.46
N ALA A 198 3.22 -25.06 3.15
CA ALA A 198 2.54 -26.17 2.47
C ALA A 198 3.45 -27.42 2.33
N ALA A 199 4.53 -27.50 3.10
CA ALA A 199 5.55 -28.56 2.99
C ALA A 199 4.98 -29.98 3.08
N ASP A 200 3.91 -30.18 3.86
CA ASP A 200 3.25 -31.47 4.08
C ASP A 200 2.27 -31.85 2.96
N TYR A 201 1.85 -30.87 2.14
CA TYR A 201 0.85 -31.05 1.09
C TYR A 201 1.48 -31.13 -0.32
N ILE A 202 2.74 -30.73 -0.47
CA ILE A 202 3.43 -30.63 -1.77
C ILE A 202 4.48 -31.74 -1.90
N PRO A 203 4.45 -32.56 -2.98
CA PRO A 203 5.47 -33.57 -3.22
C PRO A 203 6.89 -32.99 -3.32
N GLN A 204 7.87 -33.71 -2.78
CA GLN A 204 9.28 -33.26 -2.72
C GLN A 204 9.85 -32.75 -4.05
N PRO A 205 9.66 -33.41 -5.20
CA PRO A 205 10.17 -32.88 -6.48
C PRO A 205 9.60 -31.50 -6.82
N LEU A 206 8.32 -31.27 -6.54
CA LEU A 206 7.65 -30.01 -6.81
C LEU A 206 8.12 -28.91 -5.85
N ARG A 207 8.43 -29.26 -4.59
CA ARG A 207 9.02 -28.33 -3.62
C ARG A 207 10.39 -27.81 -4.05
N ILE A 208 11.23 -28.66 -4.65
CA ILE A 208 12.52 -28.26 -5.20
C ILE A 208 12.33 -27.28 -6.35
N VAL A 209 11.38 -27.54 -7.26
CA VAL A 209 11.05 -26.63 -8.35
C VAL A 209 10.60 -25.26 -7.83
N PHE A 210 9.67 -25.23 -6.86
CA PHE A 210 9.23 -23.96 -6.26
C PHE A 210 10.35 -23.21 -5.55
N LEU A 211 11.25 -23.92 -4.85
CA LEU A 211 12.42 -23.30 -4.22
C LEU A 211 13.35 -22.66 -5.26
N VAL A 212 13.64 -23.36 -6.36
CA VAL A 212 14.50 -22.84 -7.43
C VAL A 212 13.88 -21.59 -8.07
N ILE A 213 12.57 -21.61 -8.34
CA ILE A 213 11.85 -20.45 -8.88
C ILE A 213 11.91 -19.29 -7.89
N ALA A 214 11.64 -19.53 -6.61
CA ALA A 214 11.66 -18.50 -5.57
C ALA A 214 13.05 -17.84 -5.44
N LEU A 215 14.12 -18.64 -5.38
CA LEU A 215 15.49 -18.14 -5.33
C LEU A 215 15.86 -17.39 -6.62
N GLY A 216 15.44 -17.89 -7.78
CA GLY A 216 15.61 -17.22 -9.06
C GLY A 216 14.97 -15.83 -9.09
N LEU A 217 13.73 -15.71 -8.59
CA LEU A 217 13.02 -14.43 -8.46
C LEU A 217 13.74 -13.46 -7.49
N ILE A 218 14.23 -13.95 -6.36
CA ILE A 218 14.97 -13.14 -5.39
C ILE A 218 16.28 -12.63 -6.00
N LEU A 219 17.07 -13.51 -6.63
CA LEU A 219 18.35 -13.14 -7.25
C LEU A 219 18.17 -12.19 -8.42
N TYR A 220 17.22 -12.48 -9.32
CA TYR A 220 16.86 -11.60 -10.42
C TYR A 220 16.38 -10.24 -9.90
N GLY A 221 15.48 -10.23 -8.92
CA GLY A 221 14.95 -9.02 -8.33
C GLY A 221 16.03 -8.17 -7.64
N ALA A 222 16.98 -8.80 -6.94
CA ALA A 222 18.11 -8.12 -6.34
C ALA A 222 19.03 -7.49 -7.40
N ALA A 223 19.33 -8.23 -8.47
CA ALA A 223 20.11 -7.73 -9.60
C ALA A 223 19.42 -6.55 -10.30
N ASP A 224 18.12 -6.67 -10.60
CA ASP A 224 17.29 -5.61 -11.19
C ASP A 224 17.24 -4.36 -10.30
N THR A 225 17.11 -4.56 -8.98
CA THR A 225 17.14 -3.46 -8.00
C THR A 225 18.47 -2.70 -8.07
N VAL A 226 19.60 -3.41 -8.17
CA VAL A 226 20.93 -2.78 -8.27
C VAL A 226 21.17 -2.16 -9.65
N ALA A 227 20.69 -2.79 -10.72
CA ALA A 227 20.88 -2.37 -12.10
C ALA A 227 20.07 -1.10 -12.46
N LYS A 228 18.90 -0.91 -11.87
CA LYS A 228 18.13 0.34 -11.98
C LYS A 228 18.88 1.46 -11.25
N LYS A 229 19.73 2.15 -12.01
CA LYS A 229 20.33 3.45 -11.67
C LYS A 229 19.35 4.53 -12.11
N ASN A 230 19.18 5.56 -11.28
CA ASN A 230 18.19 6.62 -11.44
C ASN A 230 18.13 7.17 -12.87
N ASN A 231 16.97 7.00 -13.50
CA ASN A 231 16.48 7.98 -14.48
C ASN A 231 15.41 8.81 -13.75
#